data_AF-A0A9D1W3Y5-F1
#
_entry.id   AF-A0A9D1W3Y5-F1
#
_cell.length_a   1.000
_cell.length_b   1.000
_cell.length_c   1.000
_cell.angle_alpha   90.00
_cell.angle_beta   90.00
_cell.angle_gamma   90.00
#
_symmetry.space_group_name_H-M   'P 1'
#
loop_
_entity.id
_entity.type
_entity.pdbx_description
1 polymer ?
#
loop_
_entity_poly.entity_id
_entity_poly.type
_entity_poly.pdbx_seq_one_letter_code
_entity_poly.pdbx_strand_id
1 'polypeptide(L)' 'MKKIVKLEGLCCANCAAKIEDGVRKLPGVKEATLSFMTQRLVMEVEDGREDEVIEAARKVKDKIEPEADFKVVR' A
#
# COMPACT_ATOMS: atom_id res chain seq x y z
N MET A 1 -13.26 -3.40 -5.22
CA MET A 1 -13.24 -1.92 -5.04
C MET A 1 -11.83 -1.32 -5.10
N LYS A 2 -11.70 -0.05 -5.50
CA LYS A 2 -10.41 0.67 -5.53
C LYS A 2 -10.20 1.45 -4.23
N LYS A 3 -9.09 1.19 -3.54
CA LYS A 3 -8.64 1.90 -2.34
C LYS A 3 -7.38 2.71 -2.64
N ILE A 4 -7.27 3.87 -2.01
CA ILE A 4 -6.14 4.79 -2.15
C ILE A 4 -5.60 5.09 -0.75
N VAL A 5 -4.33 4.80 -0.56
CA VAL A 5 -3.59 5.06 0.67
C VAL A 5 -2.46 6.04 0.36
N LYS A 6 -2.27 7.03 1.22
CA LYS A 6 -1.12 7.93 1.19
C LYS A 6 -0.06 7.44 2.16
N LEU A 7 1.17 7.30 1.69
CA LEU A 7 2.34 6.92 2.47
C LEU A 7 3.18 8.16 2.78
N GLU A 8 2.79 8.95 3.79
CA GLU A 8 3.47 10.22 4.07
C GLU A 8 4.87 9.96 4.66
N GLY A 9 5.86 10.73 4.25
CA GLY A 9 7.25 10.52 4.72
C GLY A 9 8.01 9.39 4.02
N LEU A 10 7.42 8.76 2.99
CA LEU A 10 8.11 7.82 2.11
C LEU A 10 9.31 8.53 1.42
N CYS A 11 10.54 8.17 1.78
CA CYS A 11 11.77 8.84 1.36
C CYS A 11 12.66 7.98 0.44
N CYS A 12 12.33 6.70 0.25
CA CYS A 12 13.11 5.78 -0.56
C CYS A 12 12.29 5.18 -1.72
N ALA A 13 12.69 5.50 -2.96
CA ALA A 13 12.05 4.98 -4.17
C ALA A 13 12.14 3.44 -4.28
N ASN A 14 13.24 2.85 -3.81
CA ASN A 14 13.41 1.40 -3.80
C ASN A 14 12.50 0.73 -2.76
N CYS A 15 12.29 1.37 -1.61
CA CYS A 15 11.32 0.92 -0.61
C CYS A 15 9.90 0.99 -1.17
N ALA A 16 9.55 2.06 -1.89
CA ALA A 16 8.27 2.16 -2.58
C ALA A 16 8.02 0.97 -3.53
N ALA A 17 8.98 0.62 -4.38
CA ALA A 17 8.85 -0.53 -5.28
C ALA A 17 8.65 -1.86 -4.51
N LYS A 18 9.35 -2.05 -3.39
CA LYS A 18 9.18 -3.23 -2.54
C LYS A 18 7.80 -3.28 -1.86
N ILE A 19 7.29 -2.12 -1.42
CA ILE A 19 5.95 -2.01 -0.82
C ILE A 19 4.89 -2.34 -1.86
N GLU A 20 5.01 -1.79 -3.07
CA GLU A 20 4.12 -2.11 -4.20
C GLU A 20 4.06 -3.60 -4.48
N ASP A 21 5.22 -4.24 -4.68
CA ASP A 21 5.30 -5.67 -4.99
C ASP A 21 4.78 -6.53 -3.83
N GLY A 22 5.07 -6.13 -2.58
CA GLY A 22 4.56 -6.79 -1.39
C GLY A 22 3.04 -6.71 -1.28
N VAL A 23 2.45 -5.54 -1.54
CA VAL A 23 1.00 -5.31 -1.52
C VAL A 23 0.33 -6.05 -2.68
N ARG A 24 0.93 -6.07 -3.87
CA ARG A 24 0.41 -6.77 -5.05
C ARG A 24 0.30 -8.28 -4.84
N LYS A 25 1.14 -8.86 -3.97
CA LYS A 25 1.13 -10.28 -3.62
C LYS A 25 0.15 -10.64 -2.51
N LEU A 26 -0.55 -9.67 -1.93
CA LEU A 26 -1.50 -9.94 -0.84
C LEU A 26 -2.76 -10.65 -1.38
N PRO A 27 -3.29 -11.62 -0.63
CA PRO A 27 -4.56 -12.25 -0.98
C PRO A 27 -5.69 -11.23 -0.98
N GLY A 28 -6.51 -11.22 -2.02
CA GLY A 28 -7.60 -10.24 -2.18
C GLY A 28 -7.19 -8.93 -2.85
N VAL A 29 -5.92 -8.76 -3.24
CA VAL A 29 -5.48 -7.65 -4.11
C VAL A 29 -5.47 -8.13 -5.56
N LYS A 30 -6.22 -7.44 -6.43
CA LYS A 30 -6.21 -7.66 -7.88
C LYS A 30 -5.06 -6.90 -8.55
N GLU A 31 -4.86 -5.66 -8.14
CA GLU A 31 -3.82 -4.79 -8.66
C GLU A 31 -3.33 -3.84 -7.57
N ALA A 32 -2.04 -3.49 -7.57
CA ALA A 32 -1.50 -2.46 -6.69
C ALA A 32 -0.43 -1.66 -7.44
N THR A 33 -0.47 -0.34 -7.29
CA THR A 33 0.50 0.61 -7.85
C THR A 33 0.87 1.65 -6.80
N LEU A 34 2.15 1.85 -6.54
CA LEU A 34 2.67 2.88 -5.65
C LEU A 34 3.49 3.90 -6.44
N SER A 35 3.02 5.13 -6.43
CA SER A 35 3.78 6.25 -6.97
C SER A 35 4.62 6.89 -5.87
N PHE A 36 5.95 6.75 -5.94
CA PHE A 36 6.89 7.44 -5.03
C PHE A 36 6.75 8.96 -5.12
N MET A 37 6.62 9.51 -6.34
CA MET A 37 6.46 10.96 -6.56
C MET A 37 5.23 11.55 -5.87
N THR A 38 4.11 10.83 -5.86
CA THR A 38 2.86 11.31 -5.24
C THR A 38 2.62 10.74 -3.86
N GLN A 39 3.49 9.82 -3.40
CA GLN A 39 3.35 9.06 -2.16
C GLN A 39 1.99 8.37 -2.02
N ARG A 40 1.44 7.86 -3.13
CA ARG A 40 0.11 7.23 -3.18
C ARG A 40 0.20 5.78 -3.62
N LEU A 41 -0.29 4.89 -2.76
CA LEU A 41 -0.55 3.50 -3.03
C LEU A 41 -2.01 3.35 -3.45
N VAL A 42 -2.23 2.92 -4.68
CA VAL A 42 -3.54 2.62 -5.24
C VAL A 42 -3.64 1.11 -5.33
N MET A 43 -4.66 0.53 -4.70
CA MET A 43 -4.88 -0.91 -4.70
C MET A 43 -6.32 -1.24 -5.11
N GLU A 44 -6.48 -2.20 -5.99
CA GLU A 44 -7.76 -2.82 -6.31
C GLU A 44 -7.93 -4.05 -5.44
N VAL A 45 -8.95 -4.02 -4.59
CA VAL A 45 -9.23 -5.02 -3.58
C VAL A 45 -10.51 -5.77 -3.96
N GLU A 46 -10.59 -7.06 -3.66
CA GLU A 46 -11.83 -7.82 -3.79
C GLU A 46 -12.89 -7.34 -2.79
N ASP A 47 -14.15 -7.37 -3.21
CA ASP A 47 -15.27 -6.98 -2.36
C ASP A 47 -15.38 -7.89 -1.13
N GLY A 48 -15.49 -7.29 0.05
CA GLY A 48 -15.53 -7.99 1.34
C GLY A 48 -14.17 -8.33 1.95
N ARG A 49 -13.04 -7.94 1.34
CA ARG A 49 -11.67 -8.13 1.89
C ARG A 49 -10.91 -6.84 2.16
N GLU A 50 -11.60 -5.71 2.21
CA GLU A 50 -10.95 -4.40 2.36
C GLU A 50 -10.16 -4.26 3.66
N ASP A 51 -10.76 -4.56 4.82
CA ASP A 51 -10.09 -4.46 6.12
C ASP A 51 -8.85 -5.38 6.21
N GLU A 52 -8.97 -6.62 5.71
CA GLU A 52 -7.86 -7.59 5.71
C GLU A 52 -6.69 -7.09 4.87
N VAL A 53 -6.98 -6.58 3.67
CA VAL A 53 -5.96 -6.06 2.76
C VAL A 53 -5.35 -4.77 3.27
N ILE A 54 -6.12 -3.86 3.86
CA ILE A 54 -5.61 -2.62 4.45
C ILE A 54 -4.63 -2.94 5.59
N GLU A 55 -5.00 -3.83 6.50
CA GLU A 55 -4.13 -4.25 7.60
C GLU A 55 -2.87 -4.98 7.10
N ALA A 56 -3.01 -5.84 6.09
CA ALA A 56 -1.87 -6.53 5.50
C ALA A 56 -0.93 -5.55 4.76
N ALA A 57 -1.47 -4.59 4.02
CA ALA A 57 -0.71 -3.55 3.34
C ALA A 57 0.05 -2.67 4.35
N ARG A 58 -0.57 -2.33 5.47
CA ARG A 58 0.08 -1.61 6.57
C ARG A 58 1.27 -2.39 7.12
N LYS A 59 1.13 -3.70 7.36
CA LYS A 59 2.23 -4.57 7.81
C LYS A 59 3.36 -4.66 6.79
N VAL A 60 3.06 -4.71 5.49
CA VAL A 60 4.08 -4.69 4.42
C VAL A 60 4.86 -3.40 4.47
N LYS A 61 4.16 -2.26 4.55
CA LYS A 61 4.77 -0.96 4.70
C LYS A 61 5.63 -0.88 5.97
N ASP A 62 5.16 -1.35 7.13
CA ASP A 62 5.90 -1.23 8.39
C ASP A 62 7.18 -2.06 8.41
N LYS A 63 7.24 -3.17 7.66
CA LYS A 63 8.46 -3.97 7.50
C LYS A 63 9.52 -3.27 6.64
N ILE A 64 9.11 -2.42 5.71
CA ILE A 64 10.00 -1.83 4.70
C ILE A 64 10.37 -0.39 5.10
N GLU A 65 9.39 0.37 5.55
CA GLU A 65 9.52 1.78 5.90
C GLU A 65 8.65 2.08 7.15
N PRO A 66 9.12 1.68 8.34
CA PRO A 66 8.37 1.83 9.60
C PRO A 66 8.06 3.28 9.92
N GLU A 67 8.91 4.22 9.50
CA GLU A 67 8.77 5.65 9.75
C GLU A 67 7.72 6.37 8.89
N ALA A 68 7.28 5.79 7.77
CA ALA A 68 6.26 6.43 6.94
C ALA A 68 4.88 6.39 7.63
N ASP A 69 4.01 7.36 7.36
CA ASP A 69 2.62 7.33 7.83
C ASP A 69 1.74 6.56 6.84
N PHE A 70 0.74 5.83 7.33
CA PHE A 70 -0.19 5.06 6.47
C PHE A 70 -1.59 5.63 6.62
N LYS A 71 -2.03 6.43 5.63
CA LYS A 71 -3.30 7.15 5.68
C LYS A 71 -4.25 6.71 4.57
N VAL A 72 -5.34 6.05 4.93
CA VAL A 72 -6.39 5.68 3.97
C VAL A 72 -7.13 6.94 3.54
N VAL A 73 -7.13 7.23 2.24
CA VAL A 73 -7.76 8.43 1.65
C VAL A 73 -9.11 8.09 1.03
N ARG A 74 -9.22 6.93 0.36
CA ARG A 74 -10.41 6.53 -0.37
C ARG A 74 -10.56 5.02 -0.43
#